data_AF-A0A9E6X373-F1
#
_entry.id   AF-A0A9E6X373-F1
#
_cell.length_a   1.000
_cell.length_b   1.000
_cell.length_c   1.000
_cell.angle_alpha   90.00
_cell.angle_beta   90.00
_cell.angle_gamma   90.00
#
_symmetry.space_group_name_H-M   'P 1'
#
loop_
_entity.id
_entity.type
_entity.pdbx_description
1 polymer ?
#
loop_
_entity_poly.entity_id
_entity_poly.type
_entity_poly.pdbx_seq_one_letter_code
_entity_poly.pdbx_strand_id
1 'polypeptide(L)'
;MRRTPALLTAAAVVAAAALALTGCTPGAKGESTPSATARPTGTSTPMAVTTPAPACSALVDPSEVTALVGGTGEPQTFEHLQSGGVFNSASWAALTANGAVCGWGQNGLMELTGDFGSPSVSVQLAPGLENAWNELVERHKPSAGSAYDGAVSRGGACEGSFCSTDVLVEGAWLRVAARGAGTAVRESGFHDFVQQIVTRYRALPRPTVLSAHPRDCDDEALLSSVRASFGDGVQRGDKDDAFAFGIGLQRAGYATSCRFDDDGGGSRIQSEVTVLDHATPALIAAYRSGVDHPGAKDVDVSSLPGSASGLFEPTEDSERTIVDVLDEGRWVEVVTYETDDSAKTVDLAKALLASDWVRK
;
A
#
# COMPACT_ATOMS: atom_id res chain seq x y z
N MET A 1 -57.49 -27.49 2.34
CA MET A 1 -57.94 -28.04 3.63
C MET A 1 -56.77 -28.70 4.36
N ARG A 2 -56.28 -28.11 5.46
CA ARG A 2 -55.84 -28.77 6.70
C ARG A 2 -55.46 -27.64 7.68
N ARG A 3 -55.96 -27.72 8.92
CA ARG A 3 -55.70 -26.74 9.98
C ARG A 3 -54.63 -27.29 10.92
N THR A 4 -53.78 -26.43 11.47
CA THR A 4 -53.20 -26.62 12.82
C THR A 4 -52.79 -25.24 13.38
N PRO A 5 -52.97 -24.96 14.68
CA PRO A 5 -52.84 -23.61 15.24
C PRO A 5 -51.54 -23.39 16.05
N ALA A 6 -51.37 -22.16 16.54
CA ALA A 6 -50.30 -21.72 17.43
C ALA A 6 -50.38 -22.30 18.86
N LEU A 7 -49.29 -22.18 19.63
CA LEU A 7 -49.34 -21.82 21.06
C LEU A 7 -47.97 -21.35 21.60
N LEU A 8 -48.02 -20.52 22.66
CA LEU A 8 -46.89 -19.82 23.28
C LEU A 8 -46.32 -20.54 24.53
N THR A 9 -45.12 -20.11 24.93
CA THR A 9 -44.60 -20.01 26.32
C THR A 9 -44.54 -21.24 27.23
N ALA A 10 -43.34 -21.49 27.77
CA ALA A 10 -43.10 -21.42 29.22
C ALA A 10 -41.60 -21.26 29.52
N ALA A 11 -41.25 -20.40 30.47
CA ALA A 11 -39.91 -20.34 31.06
C ALA A 11 -39.85 -21.23 32.30
N ALA A 12 -38.67 -21.74 32.65
CA ALA A 12 -38.41 -22.37 33.94
C ALA A 12 -37.06 -21.91 34.49
N VAL A 13 -37.10 -20.97 35.43
CA VAL A 13 -35.96 -20.59 36.27
C VAL A 13 -35.87 -21.56 37.44
N VAL A 14 -34.70 -22.12 37.71
CA VAL A 14 -34.33 -22.67 39.01
C VAL A 14 -32.98 -22.09 39.41
N ALA A 15 -32.88 -21.60 40.65
CA ALA A 15 -31.76 -20.83 41.16
C ALA A 15 -31.21 -21.41 42.47
N ALA A 16 -30.00 -20.97 42.84
CA ALA A 16 -29.31 -21.15 44.13
C ALA A 16 -28.87 -22.60 44.47
N ALA A 17 -27.70 -22.88 45.05
CA ALA A 17 -26.86 -22.15 46.03
C ALA A 17 -25.36 -22.53 45.79
N ALA A 18 -24.33 -21.70 45.92
CA ALA A 18 -23.91 -20.66 46.89
C ALA A 18 -22.92 -21.18 47.96
N LEU A 19 -21.92 -20.33 48.30
CA LEU A 19 -20.90 -20.47 49.38
C LEU A 19 -19.78 -21.51 49.06
N ALA A 20 -18.48 -21.31 49.35
CA ALA A 20 -17.68 -20.24 49.99
C ALA A 20 -16.18 -20.42 49.58
N LEU A 21 -15.13 -19.69 50.01
CA LEU A 21 -14.89 -18.52 50.91
C LEU A 21 -13.46 -17.96 50.59
N THR A 22 -13.18 -16.68 50.85
CA THR A 22 -11.83 -16.02 50.94
C THR A 22 -10.93 -15.95 49.68
N GLY A 23 -10.17 -14.87 49.44
CA GLY A 23 -10.06 -13.61 50.19
C GLY A 23 -9.13 -12.59 49.49
N CYS A 24 -9.17 -11.33 49.92
CA CYS A 24 -8.35 -10.26 49.36
C CYS A 24 -7.01 -10.11 50.10
N THR A 25 -5.91 -9.95 49.37
CA THR A 25 -4.71 -9.22 49.84
C THR A 25 -4.07 -8.44 48.67
N PRO A 26 -3.56 -7.22 48.89
CA PRO A 26 -2.92 -6.41 47.85
C PRO A 26 -1.40 -6.55 47.86
N GLY A 27 -0.76 -6.51 46.69
CA GLY A 27 0.63 -6.05 46.57
C GLY A 27 1.58 -6.84 45.66
N ALA A 28 2.22 -6.07 44.78
CA ALA A 28 3.58 -6.25 44.25
C ALA A 28 3.90 -7.36 43.21
N LYS A 29 4.27 -6.85 42.02
CA LYS A 29 5.37 -7.28 41.13
C LYS A 29 5.38 -8.71 40.58
N GLY A 30 5.03 -8.76 39.29
CA GLY A 30 5.93 -9.30 38.27
C GLY A 30 5.48 -10.60 37.63
N GLU A 31 5.01 -10.50 36.38
CA GLU A 31 5.40 -11.44 35.32
C GLU A 31 5.19 -10.80 33.93
N SER A 32 6.29 -10.72 33.19
CA SER A 32 6.38 -10.72 31.73
C SER A 32 5.68 -11.95 31.13
N THR A 33 5.22 -12.04 29.89
CA THR A 33 5.05 -11.15 28.71
C THR A 33 4.31 -12.04 27.69
N PRO A 34 3.37 -11.55 26.85
CA PRO A 34 2.84 -12.38 25.77
C PRO A 34 3.97 -12.70 24.77
N SER A 35 4.23 -13.97 24.50
CA SER A 35 5.17 -14.38 23.45
C SER A 35 4.59 -14.05 22.07
N ALA A 36 4.78 -12.81 21.62
CA ALA A 36 4.76 -12.49 20.21
C ALA A 36 5.87 -13.32 19.54
N THR A 37 5.48 -14.30 18.73
CA THR A 37 6.44 -15.13 17.99
C THR A 37 7.18 -14.21 17.03
N ALA A 38 8.50 -14.07 17.18
CA ALA A 38 9.28 -13.15 16.37
C ALA A 38 9.16 -13.50 14.87
N ARG A 39 8.44 -12.66 14.12
CA ARG A 39 8.16 -12.80 12.69
C ARG A 39 9.51 -12.88 11.94
N PRO A 40 9.80 -13.97 11.20
CA PRO A 40 11.15 -14.22 10.73
C PRO A 40 11.55 -13.27 9.60
N THR A 41 12.72 -12.64 9.76
CA THR A 41 13.37 -11.81 8.75
C THR A 41 14.08 -12.70 7.73
N GLY A 42 13.32 -13.17 6.73
CA GLY A 42 13.87 -13.92 5.60
C GLY A 42 15.02 -13.16 4.92
N THR A 43 16.15 -13.83 4.72
CA THR A 43 17.37 -13.24 4.13
C THR A 43 17.47 -13.60 2.64
N SER A 44 16.74 -12.86 1.80
CA SER A 44 17.05 -12.83 0.36
C SER A 44 18.36 -12.05 0.15
N THR A 45 19.24 -12.54 -0.73
CA THR A 45 20.44 -11.79 -1.12
C THR A 45 20.07 -10.88 -2.28
N PRO A 46 20.03 -9.54 -2.11
CA PRO A 46 19.60 -8.65 -3.17
C PRO A 46 20.62 -8.65 -4.31
N MET A 47 20.13 -8.53 -5.56
CA MET A 47 21.00 -8.23 -6.70
C MET A 47 21.73 -6.90 -6.44
N ALA A 48 23.03 -6.86 -6.72
CA ALA A 48 23.85 -5.69 -6.45
C ALA A 48 23.48 -4.53 -7.40
N VAL A 49 22.67 -3.60 -6.89
CA VAL A 49 22.32 -2.35 -7.57
C VAL A 49 23.59 -1.50 -7.73
N THR A 50 23.96 -1.17 -8.97
CA THR A 50 25.23 -0.48 -9.26
C THR A 50 25.18 1.02 -8.93
N THR A 51 24.02 1.65 -9.04
CA THR A 51 23.73 3.00 -8.54
C THR A 51 22.42 2.96 -7.74
N PRO A 52 22.45 3.15 -6.41
CA PRO A 52 21.24 3.11 -5.58
C PRO A 52 20.30 4.28 -5.87
N ALA A 53 19.04 4.14 -5.46
CA ALA A 53 18.06 5.20 -5.45
C ALA A 53 18.57 6.49 -4.77
N PRO A 54 18.14 7.69 -5.21
CA PRO A 54 18.41 8.94 -4.52
C PRO A 54 17.90 8.92 -3.06
N ALA A 55 18.75 9.30 -2.11
CA ALA A 55 18.30 9.57 -0.75
C ALA A 55 17.45 10.86 -0.71
N CYS A 56 16.46 10.93 0.17
CA CYS A 56 15.57 12.10 0.28
C CYS A 56 16.31 13.42 0.54
N SER A 57 17.37 13.39 1.35
CA SER A 57 18.24 14.54 1.61
C SER A 57 19.09 15.00 0.41
N ALA A 58 19.17 14.20 -0.65
CA ALA A 58 19.80 14.59 -1.91
C ALA A 58 18.81 15.25 -2.89
N LEU A 59 17.50 15.04 -2.68
CA LEU A 59 16.42 15.64 -3.47
C LEU A 59 15.90 16.96 -2.85
N VAL A 60 15.72 16.98 -1.51
CA VAL A 60 15.01 18.04 -0.78
C VAL A 60 15.78 18.44 0.49
N ASP A 61 15.86 19.74 0.77
CA ASP A 61 16.35 20.26 2.04
C ASP A 61 15.16 20.42 3.01
N PRO A 62 15.22 19.89 4.25
CA PRO A 62 14.14 20.06 5.23
C PRO A 62 13.74 21.53 5.49
N SER A 63 14.66 22.48 5.31
CA SER A 63 14.36 23.91 5.46
C SER A 63 13.47 24.46 4.33
N GLU A 64 13.57 23.92 3.11
CA GLU A 64 12.70 24.26 1.98
C GLU A 64 11.28 23.75 2.22
N VAL A 65 11.14 22.56 2.82
CA VAL A 65 9.84 22.01 3.25
C VAL A 65 9.19 22.91 4.30
N THR A 66 9.94 23.29 5.34
CA THR A 66 9.45 24.22 6.37
C THR A 66 9.02 25.56 5.78
N ALA A 67 9.76 26.09 4.78
CA ALA A 67 9.40 27.31 4.08
C ALA A 67 8.15 27.18 3.19
N LEU A 68 7.91 26.00 2.60
CA LEU A 68 6.79 25.75 1.70
C LEU A 68 5.44 25.56 2.43
N VAL A 69 5.39 24.74 3.48
CA VAL A 69 4.13 24.33 4.12
C VAL A 69 3.92 24.83 5.55
N GLY A 70 4.96 25.39 6.18
CA GLY A 70 4.90 25.95 7.54
C GLY A 70 4.78 24.88 8.63
N GLY A 71 5.92 24.34 9.08
CA GLY A 71 5.98 23.37 10.17
C GLY A 71 7.40 22.87 10.46
N THR A 72 7.61 22.18 11.57
CA THR A 72 8.87 21.49 11.89
C THR A 72 8.99 20.24 11.02
N GLY A 73 9.72 20.36 9.91
CA GLY A 73 9.82 19.33 8.87
C GLY A 73 10.80 18.21 9.20
N GLU A 74 10.59 17.47 10.30
CA GLU A 74 11.26 16.17 10.43
C GLU A 74 10.78 15.27 9.28
N PRO A 75 11.71 14.64 8.52
CA PRO A 75 11.34 13.67 7.49
C PRO A 75 10.63 12.49 8.14
N GLN A 76 9.49 12.08 7.60
CA GLN A 76 8.84 10.85 8.01
C GLN A 76 9.68 9.66 7.54
N THR A 77 9.90 8.72 8.47
CA THR A 77 10.47 7.41 8.17
C THR A 77 9.39 6.48 7.60
N PHE A 78 9.80 5.37 6.97
CA PHE A 78 8.91 4.41 6.34
C PHE A 78 7.94 3.70 7.31
N GLU A 79 8.20 3.79 8.62
CA GLU A 79 7.35 3.30 9.72
C GLU A 79 6.03 4.07 9.84
N HIS A 80 5.83 5.13 9.03
CA HIS A 80 4.60 5.96 8.99
C HIS A 80 3.76 5.76 7.72
N LEU A 81 4.08 4.76 6.88
CA LEU A 81 3.22 4.38 5.76
C LEU A 81 1.92 3.73 6.28
N GLN A 82 0.78 4.18 5.76
CA GLN A 82 -0.56 3.74 6.21
C GLN A 82 -0.80 2.24 5.97
N SER A 83 -1.69 1.68 6.81
CA SER A 83 -2.30 0.36 6.68
C SER A 83 -3.29 0.29 5.50
N GLY A 84 -2.78 0.40 4.27
CA GLY A 84 -3.51 0.15 3.03
C GLY A 84 -2.85 -0.95 2.23
N GLY A 85 -3.61 -1.66 1.40
CA GLY A 85 -3.06 -2.66 0.49
C GLY A 85 -1.91 -2.09 -0.34
N VAL A 86 -0.94 -2.93 -0.66
CA VAL A 86 0.36 -2.54 -1.25
C VAL A 86 0.23 -1.73 -2.54
N PHE A 87 -0.90 -1.89 -3.24
CA PHE A 87 -1.28 -1.15 -4.43
C PHE A 87 -1.68 0.32 -4.21
N ASN A 88 -2.52 0.59 -3.21
CA ASN A 88 -3.04 1.96 -2.93
C ASN A 88 -1.89 2.90 -2.54
N SER A 89 -0.84 2.36 -1.95
CA SER A 89 0.41 3.07 -1.69
C SER A 89 1.43 2.83 -2.81
N ALA A 90 1.31 3.61 -3.90
CA ALA A 90 2.27 3.65 -5.02
C ALA A 90 3.75 3.84 -4.58
N SER A 91 3.95 4.33 -3.35
CA SER A 91 5.22 4.34 -2.62
C SER A 91 5.97 3.00 -2.64
N TRP A 92 5.31 1.87 -2.37
CA TRP A 92 5.98 0.57 -2.30
C TRP A 92 6.52 0.12 -3.67
N ALA A 93 5.73 0.35 -4.71
CA ALA A 93 6.08 0.13 -6.11
C ALA A 93 7.22 1.06 -6.59
N ALA A 94 7.26 2.30 -6.11
CA ALA A 94 8.34 3.23 -6.43
C ALA A 94 9.69 2.78 -5.82
N LEU A 95 9.69 2.28 -4.57
CA LEU A 95 10.90 1.78 -3.91
C LEU A 95 11.44 0.52 -4.59
N THR A 96 10.57 -0.39 -5.01
CA THR A 96 10.94 -1.61 -5.76
C THR A 96 11.41 -1.33 -7.20
N ALA A 97 11.05 -0.18 -7.77
CA ALA A 97 11.64 0.35 -9.00
C ALA A 97 13.05 0.97 -8.84
N ASN A 98 13.70 0.85 -7.66
CA ASN A 98 14.90 1.61 -7.27
C ASN A 98 14.68 3.14 -7.34
N GLY A 99 13.46 3.56 -7.01
CA GLY A 99 13.04 4.94 -6.86
C GLY A 99 13.14 5.46 -5.43
N ALA A 100 12.68 6.69 -5.21
CA ALA A 100 12.71 7.37 -3.92
C ALA A 100 11.30 7.78 -3.48
N VAL A 101 11.03 7.62 -2.19
CA VAL A 101 9.76 8.04 -1.55
C VAL A 101 10.11 8.82 -0.30
N CYS A 102 9.64 10.06 -0.24
CA CYS A 102 10.03 11.01 0.78
C CYS A 102 8.80 11.78 1.25
N GLY A 103 8.57 11.82 2.57
CA GLY A 103 7.48 12.55 3.17
C GLY A 103 7.96 13.39 4.34
N TRP A 104 7.26 14.50 4.59
CA TRP A 104 7.53 15.41 5.70
C TRP A 104 6.21 15.95 6.26
N GLY A 105 6.20 16.31 7.54
CA GLY A 105 4.98 16.75 8.23
C GLY A 105 4.10 15.57 8.67
N GLN A 106 2.99 15.84 9.37
CA GLN A 106 2.24 14.80 10.10
C GLN A 106 1.62 13.72 9.20
N ASN A 107 1.19 14.11 7.99
CA ASN A 107 0.54 13.22 7.02
C ASN A 107 1.44 12.99 5.79
N GLY A 108 2.76 13.17 5.92
CA GLY A 108 3.70 13.27 4.80
C GLY A 108 3.69 12.12 3.79
N LEU A 109 3.71 10.87 4.25
CA LEU A 109 3.54 9.66 3.43
C LEU A 109 2.15 9.03 3.54
N MET A 110 1.29 9.55 4.42
CA MET A 110 -0.07 9.08 4.52
C MET A 110 -0.88 9.58 3.32
N GLU A 111 -1.76 8.72 2.83
CA GLU A 111 -2.55 8.97 1.63
C GLU A 111 -3.36 10.28 1.75
N LEU A 112 -3.37 11.08 0.68
CA LEU A 112 -3.94 12.44 0.66
C LEU A 112 -5.49 12.48 0.66
N THR A 113 -6.12 11.41 1.13
CA THR A 113 -7.51 11.02 0.89
C THR A 113 -8.46 11.25 2.06
N GLY A 114 -7.96 11.34 3.30
CA GLY A 114 -8.81 11.29 4.51
C GLY A 114 -8.78 12.49 5.46
N ASP A 115 -7.59 12.94 5.90
CA ASP A 115 -7.49 13.90 7.01
C ASP A 115 -6.83 15.23 6.58
N PHE A 116 -7.62 16.30 6.61
CA PHE A 116 -7.43 17.47 5.74
C PHE A 116 -6.66 18.64 6.36
N GLY A 117 -6.27 18.56 7.64
CA GLY A 117 -5.78 19.69 8.42
C GLY A 117 -4.26 19.97 8.38
N SER A 118 -3.42 18.96 8.24
CA SER A 118 -2.01 19.06 8.64
C SER A 118 -1.02 19.38 7.51
N PRO A 119 0.00 20.23 7.77
CA PRO A 119 1.12 20.46 6.85
C PRO A 119 1.79 19.17 6.44
N SER A 120 1.98 18.98 5.16
CA SER A 120 2.65 17.80 4.61
C SER A 120 3.26 18.07 3.24
N VAL A 121 4.37 17.42 2.94
CA VAL A 121 4.95 17.34 1.60
C VAL A 121 5.24 15.87 1.31
N SER A 122 4.90 15.43 0.11
CA SER A 122 5.27 14.12 -0.44
C SER A 122 6.02 14.31 -1.76
N VAL A 123 7.08 13.53 -1.93
CA VAL A 123 7.87 13.42 -3.14
C VAL A 123 8.04 11.93 -3.44
N GLN A 124 7.52 11.49 -4.58
CA GLN A 124 7.69 10.13 -5.09
C GLN A 124 8.41 10.21 -6.43
N LEU A 125 9.39 9.35 -6.64
CA LEU A 125 10.23 9.33 -7.83
C LEU A 125 10.46 7.88 -8.22
N ALA A 126 10.26 7.53 -9.49
CA ALA A 126 10.65 6.22 -10.01
C ALA A 126 11.29 6.33 -11.41
N PRO A 127 12.46 5.68 -11.63
CA PRO A 127 13.17 5.74 -12.91
C PRO A 127 12.57 4.77 -13.95
N GLY A 128 12.89 5.00 -15.22
CA GLY A 128 12.48 4.10 -16.31
C GLY A 128 10.97 4.12 -16.62
N LEU A 129 10.29 5.23 -16.34
CA LEU A 129 8.84 5.38 -16.55
C LEU A 129 8.45 6.17 -17.81
N GLU A 130 9.41 6.56 -18.64
CA GLU A 130 9.18 7.37 -19.86
C GLU A 130 8.15 6.77 -20.83
N ASN A 131 8.21 5.47 -21.09
CA ASN A 131 7.24 4.82 -22.00
C ASN A 131 5.82 4.85 -21.42
N ALA A 132 5.66 4.44 -20.15
CA ALA A 132 4.37 4.44 -19.46
C ALA A 132 3.79 5.86 -19.33
N TRP A 133 4.63 6.86 -19.07
CA TRP A 133 4.26 8.27 -19.10
C TRP A 133 3.72 8.67 -20.47
N ASN A 134 4.48 8.41 -21.55
CA ASN A 134 4.10 8.81 -22.90
C ASN A 134 2.78 8.14 -23.36
N GLU A 135 2.58 6.86 -23.04
CA GLU A 135 1.31 6.16 -23.30
C GLU A 135 0.14 6.78 -22.54
N LEU A 136 0.31 7.09 -21.25
CA LEU A 136 -0.73 7.70 -20.42
C LEU A 136 -1.02 9.15 -20.85
N VAL A 137 -0.02 9.90 -21.31
CA VAL A 137 -0.20 11.26 -21.85
C VAL A 137 -1.01 11.22 -23.15
N GLU A 138 -0.69 10.33 -24.10
CA GLU A 138 -1.48 10.24 -25.34
C GLU A 138 -2.90 9.74 -25.08
N ARG A 139 -3.07 8.77 -24.16
CA ARG A 139 -4.38 8.21 -23.80
C ARG A 139 -5.29 9.23 -23.13
N HIS A 140 -4.81 9.84 -22.04
CA HIS A 140 -5.65 10.67 -21.14
C HIS A 140 -5.59 12.16 -21.44
N LYS A 141 -4.61 12.61 -22.24
CA LYS A 141 -4.41 14.00 -22.65
C LYS A 141 -4.48 14.98 -21.46
N PRO A 142 -3.72 14.71 -20.37
CA PRO A 142 -3.66 15.61 -19.23
C PRO A 142 -3.21 17.00 -19.66
N SER A 143 -3.66 18.03 -18.93
CA SER A 143 -3.26 19.42 -19.15
C SER A 143 -1.73 19.57 -19.18
N ALA A 144 -1.24 20.56 -19.91
CA ALA A 144 0.14 20.98 -19.76
C ALA A 144 0.34 21.55 -18.35
N GLY A 145 1.31 21.02 -17.61
CA GLY A 145 1.71 21.58 -16.31
C GLY A 145 2.70 22.74 -16.48
N SER A 146 3.20 23.25 -15.35
CA SER A 146 4.18 24.33 -15.32
C SER A 146 5.50 23.96 -15.99
N ALA A 147 6.19 24.96 -16.55
CA ALA A 147 7.50 24.77 -17.18
C ALA A 147 8.60 24.58 -16.12
N TYR A 148 9.42 23.55 -16.30
CA TYR A 148 10.59 23.27 -15.45
C TYR A 148 11.82 23.01 -16.33
N ASP A 149 12.98 23.55 -15.95
CA ASP A 149 14.18 23.51 -16.80
C ASP A 149 14.76 22.09 -16.92
N GLY A 150 14.61 21.52 -18.13
CA GLY A 150 15.04 20.16 -18.47
C GLY A 150 14.08 19.06 -18.02
N ALA A 151 12.81 19.39 -17.79
CA ALA A 151 11.77 18.42 -17.47
C ALA A 151 10.43 18.78 -18.15
N VAL A 152 9.48 17.84 -18.18
CA VAL A 152 8.16 18.00 -18.80
C VAL A 152 7.08 17.73 -17.77
N SER A 153 6.27 18.73 -17.43
CA SER A 153 5.13 18.56 -16.52
C SER A 153 3.81 18.30 -17.26
N ARG A 154 2.96 17.47 -16.65
CA ARG A 154 1.60 17.17 -17.11
C ARG A 154 0.67 17.02 -15.91
N GLY A 155 -0.57 17.46 -16.06
CA GLY A 155 -1.53 17.51 -14.97
C GLY A 155 -1.04 18.38 -13.81
N GLY A 156 -1.60 18.12 -12.63
CA GLY A 156 -1.36 18.93 -11.43
C GLY A 156 -2.22 20.20 -11.39
N ALA A 157 -2.41 20.70 -10.17
CA ALA A 157 -3.14 21.93 -9.86
C ALA A 157 -2.75 22.42 -8.45
N CYS A 158 -2.96 23.70 -8.20
CA CYS A 158 -2.99 24.28 -6.85
C CYS A 158 -4.42 24.70 -6.51
N GLU A 159 -5.03 24.03 -5.54
CA GLU A 159 -6.41 24.24 -5.09
C GLU A 159 -6.45 24.44 -3.57
N GLY A 160 -6.80 25.66 -3.14
CA GLY A 160 -6.87 26.01 -1.72
C GLY A 160 -5.51 25.89 -1.02
N SER A 161 -5.40 24.97 -0.06
CA SER A 161 -4.16 24.68 0.66
C SER A 161 -3.36 23.50 0.08
N PHE A 162 -3.77 22.93 -1.06
CA PHE A 162 -3.13 21.78 -1.69
C PHE A 162 -2.54 22.14 -3.06
N CYS A 163 -1.33 21.67 -3.34
CA CYS A 163 -0.69 21.73 -4.66
C CYS A 163 -0.17 20.34 -5.04
N SER A 164 -0.29 19.96 -6.31
CA SER A 164 0.33 18.74 -6.83
C SER A 164 0.78 18.91 -8.28
N THR A 165 1.80 18.14 -8.68
CA THR A 165 2.29 18.08 -10.05
C THR A 165 2.98 16.75 -10.33
N ASP A 166 2.86 16.29 -11.56
CA ASP A 166 3.60 15.17 -12.12
C ASP A 166 4.58 15.71 -13.18
N VAL A 167 5.81 15.19 -13.16
CA VAL A 167 6.96 15.70 -13.94
C VAL A 167 7.81 14.54 -14.46
N LEU A 168 8.05 14.49 -15.77
CA LEU A 168 9.04 13.60 -16.36
C LEU A 168 10.40 14.31 -16.47
N VAL A 169 11.43 13.73 -15.84
CA VAL A 169 12.80 14.26 -15.82
C VAL A 169 13.81 13.13 -16.06
N GLU A 170 14.59 13.24 -17.15
CA GLU A 170 15.60 12.25 -17.57
C GLU A 170 15.11 10.79 -17.53
N GLY A 171 13.86 10.55 -17.96
CA GLY A 171 13.23 9.23 -18.02
C GLY A 171 12.66 8.71 -16.69
N ALA A 172 12.76 9.49 -15.60
CA ALA A 172 12.10 9.22 -14.33
C ALA A 172 10.83 10.07 -14.17
N TRP A 173 9.77 9.47 -13.62
CA TRP A 173 8.56 10.19 -13.23
C TRP A 173 8.73 10.64 -11.78
N LEU A 174 8.64 11.94 -11.56
CA LEU A 174 8.62 12.64 -10.29
C LEU A 174 7.19 13.13 -10.02
N ARG A 175 6.59 12.71 -8.92
CA ARG A 175 5.32 13.23 -8.39
C ARG A 175 5.60 14.02 -7.12
N VAL A 176 5.14 15.27 -7.08
CA VAL A 176 5.27 16.14 -5.90
C VAL A 176 3.89 16.61 -5.49
N ALA A 177 3.58 16.52 -4.20
CA ALA A 177 2.37 17.12 -3.64
C ALA A 177 2.66 17.76 -2.28
N ALA A 178 2.05 18.91 -2.02
CA ALA A 178 2.23 19.72 -0.83
C ALA A 178 0.88 20.20 -0.28
N ARG A 179 0.73 20.22 1.04
CA ARG A 179 -0.45 20.71 1.76
C ARG A 179 -0.01 21.63 2.90
N GLY A 180 -0.63 22.81 3.02
CA GLY A 180 -0.33 23.80 4.06
C GLY A 180 -1.36 23.86 5.20
N ALA A 181 -0.94 24.29 6.40
CA ALA A 181 -1.85 24.52 7.53
C ALA A 181 -2.69 25.79 7.33
N GLY A 182 -3.98 25.63 7.01
CA GLY A 182 -5.00 26.70 7.03
C GLY A 182 -4.72 27.91 6.13
N THR A 183 -3.65 27.86 5.34
CA THR A 183 -3.13 28.90 4.47
C THR A 183 -2.83 28.27 3.12
N ALA A 184 -3.05 29.02 2.04
CA ALA A 184 -2.77 28.53 0.71
C ALA A 184 -1.27 28.28 0.53
N VAL A 185 -0.89 27.07 0.09
CA VAL A 185 0.44 26.85 -0.47
C VAL A 185 0.57 27.77 -1.66
N ARG A 186 1.55 28.67 -1.64
CA ARG A 186 1.73 29.63 -2.74
C ARG A 186 2.21 28.86 -3.96
N GLU A 187 1.40 28.85 -5.02
CA GLU A 187 1.68 28.18 -6.29
C GLU A 187 3.09 28.49 -6.83
N SER A 188 3.53 29.74 -6.79
CA SER A 188 4.90 30.11 -7.18
C SER A 188 5.98 29.43 -6.32
N GLY A 189 5.79 29.39 -5.00
CA GLY A 189 6.72 28.74 -4.07
C GLY A 189 6.72 27.21 -4.22
N PHE A 190 5.57 26.62 -4.58
CA PHE A 190 5.49 25.20 -4.94
C PHE A 190 6.26 24.91 -6.23
N HIS A 191 6.13 25.75 -7.27
CA HIS A 191 6.88 25.57 -8.51
C HIS A 191 8.38 25.82 -8.34
N ASP A 192 8.78 26.81 -7.54
CA ASP A 192 10.19 27.03 -7.17
C ASP A 192 10.78 25.80 -6.46
N PHE A 193 10.02 25.19 -5.54
CA PHE A 193 10.39 23.96 -4.84
C PHE A 193 10.54 22.76 -5.81
N VAL A 194 9.58 22.56 -6.71
CA VAL A 194 9.65 21.48 -7.72
C VAL A 194 10.84 21.68 -8.66
N GLN A 195 11.11 22.93 -9.09
CA GLN A 195 12.29 23.25 -9.91
C GLN A 195 13.60 22.92 -9.18
N GLN A 196 13.68 23.13 -7.87
CA GLN A 196 14.86 22.74 -7.08
C GLN A 196 15.06 21.22 -7.04
N ILE A 197 13.99 20.44 -6.85
CA ILE A 197 14.05 18.97 -6.92
C ILE A 197 14.51 18.50 -8.30
N VAL A 198 13.93 19.03 -9.38
CA VAL A 198 14.33 18.72 -10.76
C VAL A 198 15.81 19.04 -10.99
N THR A 199 16.27 20.19 -10.52
CA THR A 199 17.67 20.63 -10.65
C THR A 199 18.62 19.70 -9.90
N ARG A 200 18.27 19.32 -8.67
CA ARG A 200 19.08 18.40 -7.84
C ARG A 200 19.12 17.00 -8.42
N TYR A 201 17.97 16.43 -8.78
CA TYR A 201 17.90 15.08 -9.36
C TYR A 201 18.78 14.95 -10.62
N ARG A 202 18.75 15.97 -11.50
CA ARG A 202 19.59 16.01 -12.71
C ARG A 202 21.10 16.15 -12.44
N ALA A 203 21.49 16.56 -11.22
CA ALA A 203 22.88 16.60 -10.79
C ALA A 203 23.36 15.29 -10.12
N LEU A 204 22.45 14.35 -9.83
CA LEU A 204 22.78 13.05 -9.25
C LEU A 204 23.24 12.04 -10.32
N PRO A 205 24.05 11.04 -9.95
CA PRO A 205 24.26 9.86 -10.78
C PRO A 205 22.91 9.21 -11.11
N ARG A 206 22.71 8.84 -12.39
CA ARG A 206 21.46 8.17 -12.81
C ARG A 206 21.31 6.84 -12.05
N PRO A 207 20.17 6.59 -11.38
CA PRO A 207 19.94 5.34 -10.66
C PRO A 207 19.91 4.16 -11.65
N THR A 208 20.27 2.98 -11.17
CA THR A 208 20.08 1.74 -11.96
C THR A 208 18.58 1.52 -12.15
N VAL A 209 18.13 1.48 -13.40
CA VAL A 209 16.77 1.02 -13.73
C VAL A 209 16.74 -0.50 -13.52
N LEU A 210 15.87 -0.99 -12.63
CA LEU A 210 15.70 -2.42 -12.41
C LEU A 210 14.86 -3.05 -13.53
N SER A 211 15.03 -4.36 -13.75
CA SER A 211 14.19 -5.11 -14.68
C SER A 211 12.78 -5.26 -14.09
N ALA A 212 11.80 -4.73 -14.82
CA ALA A 212 10.38 -4.90 -14.55
C ALA A 212 9.87 -6.24 -15.09
N HIS A 213 8.91 -6.85 -14.39
CA HIS A 213 8.28 -8.12 -14.77
C HIS A 213 6.76 -7.91 -14.87
N PRO A 214 6.25 -7.37 -16.00
CA PRO A 214 4.83 -7.14 -16.18
C PRO A 214 4.08 -8.47 -16.19
N ARG A 215 3.09 -8.62 -15.31
CA ARG A 215 2.23 -9.80 -15.22
C ARG A 215 0.81 -9.44 -15.70
N ASP A 216 0.20 -10.35 -16.45
CA ASP A 216 -1.15 -10.13 -16.96
C ASP A 216 -2.19 -10.54 -15.91
N CYS A 217 -3.21 -9.72 -15.70
CA CYS A 217 -4.34 -10.05 -14.83
C CYS A 217 -5.37 -10.95 -15.53
N ASP A 218 -5.24 -11.13 -16.85
CA ASP A 218 -6.06 -12.03 -17.66
C ASP A 218 -5.38 -13.41 -17.84
N ASP A 219 -4.28 -13.68 -17.13
CA ASP A 219 -3.57 -14.97 -17.16
C ASP A 219 -4.41 -16.08 -16.51
N GLU A 220 -4.67 -17.16 -17.26
CA GLU A 220 -5.51 -18.27 -16.77
C GLU A 220 -4.93 -18.99 -15.53
N ALA A 221 -3.62 -18.94 -15.27
CA ALA A 221 -3.06 -19.52 -14.05
C ALA A 221 -3.40 -18.67 -12.81
N LEU A 222 -3.53 -17.36 -12.96
CA LEU A 222 -4.05 -16.46 -11.93
C LEU A 222 -5.56 -16.67 -11.77
N LEU A 223 -6.32 -16.60 -12.86
CA LEU A 223 -7.79 -16.73 -12.84
C LEU A 223 -8.23 -18.10 -12.28
N SER A 224 -7.54 -19.19 -12.64
CA SER A 224 -7.81 -20.51 -12.10
C SER A 224 -7.49 -20.62 -10.60
N SER A 225 -6.50 -19.87 -10.10
CA SER A 225 -6.18 -19.85 -8.66
C SER A 225 -7.27 -19.12 -7.87
N VAL A 226 -7.73 -17.96 -8.37
CA VAL A 226 -8.82 -17.18 -7.76
C VAL A 226 -10.14 -17.95 -7.77
N ARG A 227 -10.53 -18.53 -8.92
CA ARG A 227 -11.76 -19.34 -9.03
C ARG A 227 -11.75 -20.57 -8.14
N ALA A 228 -10.58 -21.18 -7.89
CA ALA A 228 -10.47 -22.33 -6.98
C ALA A 228 -10.79 -21.96 -5.52
N SER A 229 -10.41 -20.76 -5.07
CA SER A 229 -10.70 -20.29 -3.69
C SER A 229 -12.09 -19.66 -3.54
N PHE A 230 -12.59 -18.97 -4.57
CA PHE A 230 -13.78 -18.11 -4.47
C PHE A 230 -14.97 -18.51 -5.35
N GLY A 231 -14.77 -19.40 -6.34
CA GLY A 231 -15.81 -19.91 -7.24
C GLY A 231 -15.74 -19.36 -8.67
N ASP A 232 -16.47 -19.99 -9.58
CA ASP A 232 -16.45 -19.64 -11.01
C ASP A 232 -17.14 -18.29 -11.36
N GLY A 233 -17.97 -17.77 -10.46
CA GLY A 233 -18.62 -16.45 -10.61
C GLY A 233 -17.66 -15.26 -10.45
N VAL A 234 -16.44 -15.50 -9.98
CA VAL A 234 -15.46 -14.43 -9.79
C VAL A 234 -14.89 -13.95 -11.13
N GLN A 235 -15.01 -12.66 -11.35
CA GLN A 235 -14.54 -11.97 -12.54
C GLN A 235 -13.49 -10.90 -12.19
N ARG A 236 -12.67 -10.54 -13.16
CA ARG A 236 -11.71 -9.44 -12.99
C ARG A 236 -12.48 -8.13 -12.85
N GLY A 237 -12.18 -7.37 -11.81
CA GLY A 237 -12.71 -6.02 -11.62
C GLY A 237 -12.17 -5.04 -12.68
N ASP A 238 -12.86 -3.92 -12.84
CA ASP A 238 -12.35 -2.83 -13.67
C ASP A 238 -11.02 -2.31 -13.13
N LYS A 239 -10.12 -1.96 -14.05
CA LYS A 239 -8.83 -1.31 -13.72
C LYS A 239 -9.02 0.20 -13.73
N ASP A 240 -8.50 0.87 -12.72
CA ASP A 240 -8.35 2.33 -12.75
C ASP A 240 -7.50 2.74 -13.97
N ASP A 241 -8.11 3.49 -14.90
CA ASP A 241 -7.40 4.03 -16.06
C ASP A 241 -7.35 5.55 -15.95
N ALA A 242 -6.25 6.05 -15.37
CA ALA A 242 -6.02 7.47 -15.15
C ALA A 242 -4.55 7.84 -15.43
N PHE A 243 -4.30 9.11 -15.73
CA PHE A 243 -2.95 9.68 -15.67
C PHE A 243 -2.52 9.83 -14.21
N ALA A 244 -1.93 8.77 -13.65
CA ALA A 244 -1.47 8.74 -12.26
C ALA A 244 -0.20 7.89 -12.11
N PHE A 245 0.67 8.29 -11.17
CA PHE A 245 1.98 7.67 -10.94
C PHE A 245 1.92 6.17 -10.64
N GLY A 246 0.97 5.72 -9.82
CA GLY A 246 0.74 4.30 -9.54
C GLY A 246 0.38 3.48 -10.79
N ILE A 247 -0.47 4.03 -11.67
CA ILE A 247 -0.81 3.42 -12.97
C ILE A 247 0.42 3.38 -13.89
N GLY A 248 1.28 4.40 -13.83
CA GLY A 248 2.58 4.42 -14.51
C GLY A 248 3.50 3.27 -14.10
N LEU A 249 3.64 3.04 -12.79
CA LEU A 249 4.43 1.93 -12.21
C LEU A 249 3.89 0.56 -12.62
N GLN A 250 2.57 0.40 -12.66
CA GLN A 250 1.92 -0.84 -13.13
C GLN A 250 2.16 -1.10 -14.61
N ARG A 251 1.94 -0.08 -15.46
CA ARG A 251 2.15 -0.19 -16.91
C ARG A 251 3.61 -0.47 -17.27
N ALA A 252 4.55 0.04 -16.48
CA ALA A 252 5.96 -0.29 -16.62
C ALA A 252 6.34 -1.69 -16.10
N GLY A 253 5.50 -2.32 -15.26
CA GLY A 253 5.72 -3.65 -14.69
C GLY A 253 6.55 -3.68 -13.41
N TYR A 254 6.66 -2.57 -12.67
CA TYR A 254 7.31 -2.54 -11.34
C TYR A 254 6.39 -3.00 -10.21
N ALA A 255 5.08 -3.00 -10.46
CA ALA A 255 4.07 -3.59 -9.61
C ALA A 255 3.00 -4.23 -10.47
N THR A 256 2.39 -5.31 -9.98
CA THR A 256 1.13 -5.83 -10.52
C THR A 256 0.12 -5.83 -9.39
N SER A 257 -1.08 -5.29 -9.62
CA SER A 257 -2.26 -5.68 -8.83
C SER A 257 -3.39 -6.09 -9.75
N CYS A 258 -4.11 -7.12 -9.32
CA CYS A 258 -5.27 -7.66 -9.99
C CYS A 258 -6.42 -7.73 -8.98
N ARG A 259 -7.45 -6.91 -9.22
CA ARG A 259 -8.71 -6.88 -8.46
C ARG A 259 -9.70 -7.89 -9.05
N PHE A 260 -10.45 -8.54 -8.18
CA PHE A 260 -11.49 -9.51 -8.51
C PHE A 260 -12.77 -9.24 -7.72
N ASP A 261 -13.90 -9.23 -8.45
CA ASP A 261 -15.24 -8.92 -7.96
C ASP A 261 -16.17 -10.14 -8.14
N ASP A 262 -17.17 -10.27 -7.28
CA ASP A 262 -18.23 -11.28 -7.38
C ASP A 262 -19.29 -10.87 -8.45
N ASP A 263 -19.98 -11.83 -9.08
CA ASP A 263 -21.01 -11.55 -10.11
C ASP A 263 -22.38 -11.12 -9.54
N GLY A 264 -22.56 -11.23 -8.22
CA GLY A 264 -23.82 -11.16 -7.47
C GLY A 264 -24.64 -9.85 -7.52
N GLY A 265 -24.45 -8.99 -8.52
CA GLY A 265 -25.32 -7.84 -8.82
C GLY A 265 -25.03 -6.57 -8.02
N GLY A 266 -24.12 -6.63 -7.04
CA GLY A 266 -23.46 -5.46 -6.48
C GLY A 266 -21.95 -5.67 -6.57
N SER A 267 -21.23 -4.78 -7.24
CA SER A 267 -19.76 -4.81 -7.29
C SER A 267 -19.21 -4.66 -5.87
N ARG A 268 -18.85 -5.80 -5.29
CA ARG A 268 -18.13 -5.93 -4.03
C ARG A 268 -16.78 -6.55 -4.38
N ILE A 269 -15.72 -5.89 -3.92
CA ILE A 269 -14.37 -6.40 -4.07
C ILE A 269 -14.29 -7.69 -3.28
N GLN A 270 -13.96 -8.79 -3.92
CA GLN A 270 -13.82 -10.08 -3.22
C GLN A 270 -12.36 -10.35 -2.89
N SER A 271 -11.46 -10.06 -3.83
CA SER A 271 -10.02 -10.15 -3.59
C SER A 271 -9.21 -9.16 -4.41
N GLU A 272 -8.02 -8.84 -3.90
CA GLU A 272 -6.97 -8.12 -4.60
C GLU A 272 -5.66 -8.90 -4.43
N VAL A 273 -4.95 -9.13 -5.53
CA VAL A 273 -3.66 -9.83 -5.57
C VAL A 273 -2.60 -8.88 -6.06
N THR A 274 -1.66 -8.51 -5.18
CA THR A 274 -0.52 -7.63 -5.52
C THR A 274 0.79 -8.43 -5.55
N VAL A 275 1.65 -8.14 -6.53
CA VAL A 275 3.02 -8.65 -6.63
C VAL A 275 3.99 -7.49 -6.85
N LEU A 276 5.01 -7.40 -6.00
CA LEU A 276 6.17 -6.52 -6.16
C LEU A 276 7.46 -7.34 -6.29
N ASP A 277 8.21 -7.14 -7.37
CA ASP A 277 9.56 -7.70 -7.50
C ASP A 277 10.60 -6.87 -6.71
N HIS A 278 11.78 -7.44 -6.47
CA HIS A 278 12.89 -6.78 -5.75
C HIS A 278 12.52 -6.22 -4.36
N ALA A 279 11.47 -6.75 -3.73
CA ALA A 279 11.03 -6.37 -2.40
C ALA A 279 12.06 -6.78 -1.34
N THR A 280 12.49 -5.81 -0.54
CA THR A 280 13.48 -6.06 0.53
C THR A 280 12.80 -6.44 1.85
N PRO A 281 13.45 -7.22 2.73
CA PRO A 281 12.92 -7.52 4.05
C PRO A 281 12.62 -6.27 4.90
N ALA A 282 13.37 -5.17 4.69
CA ALA A 282 13.16 -3.90 5.39
C ALA A 282 11.88 -3.18 4.92
N LEU A 283 11.60 -3.21 3.61
CA LEU A 283 10.37 -2.65 3.03
C LEU A 283 9.13 -3.37 3.58
N ILE A 284 9.19 -4.69 3.68
CA ILE A 284 8.12 -5.53 4.25
C ILE A 284 8.00 -5.31 5.77
N ALA A 285 9.11 -5.18 6.50
CA ALA A 285 9.06 -4.86 7.94
C ALA A 285 8.37 -3.51 8.21
N ALA A 286 8.65 -2.48 7.40
CA ALA A 286 8.02 -1.16 7.51
C ALA A 286 6.51 -1.19 7.22
N TYR A 287 6.07 -1.95 6.21
CA TYR A 287 4.65 -2.19 5.97
C TYR A 287 3.98 -2.85 7.18
N ARG A 288 4.60 -3.93 7.67
CA ARG A 288 4.07 -4.75 8.77
C ARG A 288 3.92 -3.96 10.07
N SER A 289 4.78 -2.97 10.34
CA SER A 289 4.62 -2.04 11.47
C SER A 289 3.47 -1.03 11.31
N GLY A 290 2.98 -0.79 10.09
CA GLY A 290 1.84 0.09 9.83
C GLY A 290 0.49 -0.62 9.95
N VAL A 291 0.40 -1.90 9.54
CA VAL A 291 -0.84 -2.71 9.60
C VAL A 291 -1.10 -3.39 10.95
N ASP A 292 -0.09 -3.60 11.79
CA ASP A 292 -0.27 -4.22 13.11
C ASP A 292 -0.90 -3.22 14.11
N HIS A 293 -2.23 -3.15 14.12
CA HIS A 293 -3.01 -2.25 14.98
C HIS A 293 -3.83 -3.02 16.04
N PRO A 294 -4.21 -2.39 17.19
CA PRO A 294 -4.79 -3.09 18.36
C PRO A 294 -6.13 -3.84 18.18
N GLY A 295 -6.70 -3.83 16.97
CA GLY A 295 -7.92 -4.57 16.60
C GLY A 295 -7.67 -5.75 15.66
N ALA A 296 -6.47 -5.86 15.08
CA ALA A 296 -6.10 -6.95 14.19
C ALA A 296 -5.95 -8.28 14.95
N LYS A 297 -6.08 -9.40 14.24
CA LYS A 297 -5.91 -10.77 14.76
C LYS A 297 -4.99 -11.54 13.83
N ASP A 298 -4.14 -12.39 14.39
CA ASP A 298 -3.30 -13.30 13.59
C ASP A 298 -4.15 -14.30 12.79
N VAL A 299 -3.72 -14.56 11.55
CA VAL A 299 -4.27 -15.61 10.67
C VAL A 299 -3.29 -16.78 10.61
N ASP A 300 -3.80 -18.02 10.64
CA ASP A 300 -2.95 -19.21 10.54
C ASP A 300 -2.36 -19.38 9.12
N VAL A 301 -1.12 -18.94 8.97
CA VAL A 301 -0.32 -19.11 7.75
C VAL A 301 0.66 -20.29 7.83
N SER A 302 0.51 -21.22 8.77
CA SER A 302 1.46 -22.33 8.98
C SER A 302 1.65 -23.26 7.78
N SER A 303 0.78 -23.19 6.77
CA SER A 303 0.91 -23.95 5.51
C SER A 303 1.68 -23.22 4.38
N LEU A 304 2.15 -21.99 4.63
CA LEU A 304 2.93 -21.14 3.73
C LEU A 304 4.44 -21.16 4.08
N PRO A 305 5.34 -20.62 3.23
CA PRO A 305 6.75 -20.45 3.56
C PRO A 305 6.93 -19.62 4.85
N GLY A 306 8.00 -19.87 5.61
CA GLY A 306 8.19 -19.23 6.92
C GLY A 306 8.21 -17.69 6.91
N SER A 307 8.53 -17.06 5.77
CA SER A 307 8.45 -15.61 5.56
C SER A 307 7.03 -15.03 5.50
N ALA A 308 6.01 -15.89 5.36
CA ALA A 308 4.61 -15.52 5.30
C ALA A 308 4.10 -14.93 6.62
N SER A 309 2.97 -14.25 6.52
CA SER A 309 2.15 -13.82 7.64
C SER A 309 0.74 -13.56 7.16
N GLY A 310 -0.23 -13.55 8.08
CA GLY A 310 -1.56 -13.05 7.78
C GLY A 310 -2.17 -12.32 8.95
N LEU A 311 -3.00 -11.34 8.63
CA LEU A 311 -3.71 -10.46 9.55
C LEU A 311 -5.19 -10.43 9.14
N PHE A 312 -6.06 -10.55 10.12
CA PHE A 312 -7.50 -10.30 9.98
C PHE A 312 -7.82 -8.97 10.66
N GLU A 313 -8.35 -8.03 9.90
CA GLU A 313 -8.63 -6.67 10.34
C GLU A 313 -10.14 -6.38 10.22
N PRO A 314 -10.86 -6.22 11.36
CA PRO A 314 -12.18 -5.60 11.34
C PRO A 314 -12.00 -4.09 11.12
N THR A 315 -12.65 -3.54 10.09
CA THR A 315 -12.74 -2.11 9.84
C THR A 315 -14.11 -1.58 10.29
N GLU A 316 -14.36 -0.27 10.18
CA GLU A 316 -15.63 0.33 10.65
C GLU A 316 -16.85 -0.14 9.85
N ASP A 317 -16.67 -0.40 8.54
CA ASP A 317 -17.74 -0.77 7.60
C ASP A 317 -17.55 -2.15 6.93
N SER A 318 -16.45 -2.86 7.17
CA SER A 318 -16.10 -4.12 6.49
C SER A 318 -15.12 -4.97 7.31
N GLU A 319 -14.77 -6.15 6.83
CA GLU A 319 -13.70 -6.99 7.38
C GLU A 319 -12.74 -7.38 6.25
N ARG A 320 -11.43 -7.39 6.50
CA ARG A 320 -10.44 -7.86 5.51
C ARG A 320 -9.46 -8.85 6.10
N THR A 321 -9.14 -9.88 5.32
CA THR A 321 -8.00 -10.76 5.57
C THR A 321 -6.88 -10.37 4.62
N ILE A 322 -5.69 -10.14 5.16
CA ILE A 322 -4.45 -9.85 4.43
C ILE A 322 -3.51 -11.04 4.65
N VAL A 323 -2.95 -11.60 3.57
CA VAL A 323 -1.89 -12.61 3.62
C VAL A 323 -0.71 -12.12 2.79
N ASP A 324 0.45 -12.00 3.42
CA ASP A 324 1.63 -11.36 2.85
C ASP A 324 2.86 -12.29 2.93
N VAL A 325 3.53 -12.53 1.80
CA VAL A 325 4.64 -13.49 1.69
C VAL A 325 5.81 -12.92 0.88
N LEU A 326 7.02 -12.99 1.46
CA LEU A 326 8.28 -12.75 0.74
C LEU A 326 8.84 -14.07 0.21
N ASP A 327 8.87 -14.24 -1.11
CA ASP A 327 9.39 -15.42 -1.79
C ASP A 327 10.45 -15.04 -2.84
N GLU A 328 11.69 -15.47 -2.63
CA GLU A 328 12.84 -15.20 -3.52
C GLU A 328 13.11 -13.72 -3.86
N GLY A 329 12.61 -12.77 -3.06
CA GLY A 329 12.70 -11.32 -3.36
C GLY A 329 11.46 -10.75 -4.05
N ARG A 330 10.44 -11.56 -4.29
CA ARG A 330 9.08 -11.12 -4.66
C ARG A 330 8.24 -11.00 -3.39
N TRP A 331 7.52 -9.91 -3.25
CA TRP A 331 6.46 -9.80 -2.25
C TRP A 331 5.12 -10.05 -2.92
N VAL A 332 4.44 -11.12 -2.51
CA VAL A 332 3.05 -11.42 -2.87
C VAL A 332 2.16 -11.00 -1.71
N GLU A 333 1.15 -10.19 -1.98
CA GLU A 333 0.07 -9.87 -1.07
C GLU A 333 -1.26 -10.34 -1.66
N VAL A 334 -2.09 -10.97 -0.82
CA VAL A 334 -3.48 -11.29 -1.11
C VAL A 334 -4.33 -10.60 -0.05
N VAL A 335 -5.17 -9.67 -0.47
CA VAL A 335 -6.21 -9.05 0.37
C VAL A 335 -7.56 -9.60 -0.07
N THR A 336 -8.41 -9.98 0.88
CA THR A 336 -9.79 -10.43 0.62
C THR A 336 -10.73 -9.72 1.57
N TYR A 337 -11.84 -9.22 1.05
CA TYR A 337 -12.81 -8.42 1.81
C TYR A 337 -14.09 -9.21 2.08
N GLU A 338 -14.82 -8.82 3.13
CA GLU A 338 -16.14 -9.36 3.50
C GLU A 338 -16.19 -10.90 3.56
N THR A 339 -15.11 -11.53 4.06
CA THR A 339 -15.04 -12.99 4.21
C THR A 339 -14.54 -13.41 5.59
N ASP A 340 -15.43 -14.08 6.33
CA ASP A 340 -15.15 -14.76 7.60
C ASP A 340 -14.11 -15.90 7.43
N ASP A 341 -13.88 -16.36 6.20
CA ASP A 341 -13.09 -17.55 5.87
C ASP A 341 -11.67 -17.19 5.39
N SER A 342 -10.86 -16.74 6.34
CA SER A 342 -9.43 -16.42 6.14
C SER A 342 -8.61 -17.59 5.55
N ALA A 343 -9.08 -18.84 5.64
CA ALA A 343 -8.42 -19.98 5.02
C ALA A 343 -8.41 -19.88 3.49
N LYS A 344 -9.43 -19.30 2.86
CA LYS A 344 -9.46 -19.05 1.40
C LYS A 344 -8.38 -18.09 0.93
N THR A 345 -8.08 -17.07 1.75
CA THR A 345 -7.00 -16.10 1.50
C THR A 345 -5.64 -16.79 1.56
N VAL A 346 -5.44 -17.67 2.57
CA VAL A 346 -4.23 -18.48 2.74
C VAL A 346 -4.06 -19.49 1.59
N ASP A 347 -5.13 -20.18 1.19
CA ASP A 347 -5.11 -21.13 0.08
C ASP A 347 -4.91 -20.44 -1.28
N LEU A 348 -5.45 -19.22 -1.49
CA LEU A 348 -5.13 -18.43 -2.68
C LEU A 348 -3.64 -18.04 -2.69
N ALA A 349 -3.10 -17.51 -1.60
CA ALA A 349 -1.68 -17.17 -1.51
C ALA A 349 -0.78 -18.39 -1.79
N LYS A 350 -1.17 -19.57 -1.27
CA LYS A 350 -0.49 -20.85 -1.51
C LYS A 350 -0.54 -21.29 -2.98
N ALA A 351 -1.69 -21.15 -3.63
CA ALA A 351 -1.86 -21.46 -5.05
C ALA A 351 -1.02 -20.52 -5.93
N LEU A 352 -0.98 -19.22 -5.59
CA LEU A 352 -0.18 -18.22 -6.31
C LEU A 352 1.32 -18.50 -6.21
N LEU A 353 1.84 -18.82 -5.01
CA LEU A 353 3.25 -19.22 -4.81
C LEU A 353 3.60 -20.54 -5.52
N ALA A 354 2.61 -21.39 -5.79
CA ALA A 354 2.77 -22.59 -6.61
C ALA A 354 2.73 -22.30 -8.12
N SER A 355 2.11 -21.19 -8.53
CA SER A 355 1.81 -20.82 -9.91
C SER A 355 3.00 -20.20 -10.65
N ASP A 356 3.11 -20.53 -11.94
CA ASP A 356 4.08 -19.90 -12.83
C ASP A 356 3.79 -18.40 -13.03
N TRP A 357 2.59 -17.91 -12.74
CA TRP A 357 2.25 -16.49 -12.83
C TRP A 357 3.10 -15.61 -11.89
N VAL A 358 3.34 -16.04 -10.65
CA VAL A 358 4.23 -15.35 -9.70
C VAL A 358 5.70 -15.54 -10.08
N ARG A 359 6.06 -16.69 -10.66
CA ARG A 359 7.46 -17.08 -10.92
C ARG A 359 8.05 -16.55 -12.23
N LYS A 360 7.20 -16.03 -13.14
CA LYS A 360 7.59 -15.21 -14.29
C LYS A 360 8.34 -13.96 -13.86
#